data_AF-A0A0E9P613-F1
#
_entry.id   AF-A0A0E9P613-F1
#
_cell.length_a   1.000
_cell.length_b   1.000
_cell.length_c   1.000
_cell.angle_alpha   90.00
_cell.angle_beta   90.00
_cell.angle_gamma   90.00
#
_symmetry.space_group_name_H-M   'P 1'
#
loop_
_entity.id
_entity.type
_entity.pdbx_description
1 polymer ?
#
loop_
_entity_poly.entity_id
_entity_poly.type
_entity_poly.pdbx_seq_one_letter_code
_entity_poly.pdbx_strand_id
1 'polypeptide(L)' 'MNTENKERENRTQIRDYPSNTQFLITIRNLTAQDTGMYYCGVKGHSSFSDRRVPVHLNVRSRPF' A
#
# COMPACT_ATOMS: atom_id res chain seq x y z
N MET A 1 -11.67 15.68 -0.27
CA MET A 1 -11.12 14.33 -0.04
C MET A 1 -12.30 13.37 -0.04
N ASN A 2 -12.32 12.34 -0.89
CA ASN A 2 -13.45 11.40 -0.92
C ASN A 2 -13.42 10.49 0.34
N THR A 3 -14.58 10.00 0.76
CA THR A 3 -14.71 9.18 1.98
C THR A 3 -13.92 7.88 1.88
N GLU A 4 -13.88 7.28 0.69
CA GLU A 4 -13.17 6.02 0.40
C GLU A 4 -11.65 6.11 0.61
N ASN A 5 -11.00 7.20 0.18
CA ASN A 5 -9.56 7.37 0.41
C ASN A 5 -9.27 7.52 1.91
N LYS A 6 -10.15 8.20 2.65
CA LYS A 6 -10.00 8.37 4.10
C LYS A 6 -10.11 7.04 4.84
N GLU A 7 -11.04 6.17 4.44
CA GLU A 7 -11.16 4.82 5.02
C GLU A 7 -9.94 3.95 4.74
N ARG A 8 -9.40 4.02 3.53
CA ARG A 8 -8.19 3.27 3.15
C ARG A 8 -6.97 3.76 3.92
N GLU A 9 -6.83 5.07 4.12
CA GLU A 9 -5.78 5.66 4.96
C GLU A 9 -5.89 5.16 6.41
N ASN A 10 -7.09 5.16 6.99
CA ASN A 10 -7.30 4.71 8.37
C ASN A 10 -6.94 3.23 8.61
N ARG A 11 -7.05 2.39 7.57
CA ARG A 11 -6.75 0.95 7.65
C ARG A 11 -5.31 0.61 7.24
N THR A 12 -4.54 1.58 6.77
CA THR A 12 -3.16 1.37 6.29
C THR A 12 -2.16 1.77 7.36
N GLN A 13 -1.18 0.90 7.60
CA GLN A 13 -0.06 1.17 8.50
C GLN A 13 1.26 0.95 7.76
N ILE A 14 2.20 1.86 7.94
CA ILE A 14 3.58 1.71 7.48
C ILE A 14 4.47 1.58 8.71
N ARG A 15 5.34 0.57 8.72
CA ARG A 15 6.35 0.37 9.75
C ARG A 15 7.72 0.25 9.11
N ASP A 16 8.64 1.11 9.52
CA ASP A 16 10.00 1.11 9.00
C ASP A 16 10.93 0.27 9.88
N TYR A 17 11.88 -0.43 9.25
CA TYR A 17 12.93 -1.22 9.87
C TYR A 17 14.28 -0.83 9.25
N PRO A 18 14.87 0.30 9.66
CA PRO A 18 16.09 0.85 9.05
C PRO A 18 17.29 -0.11 9.12
N SER A 19 17.40 -0.89 10.21
CA SER A 19 18.46 -1.89 10.39
C SER A 19 18.47 -2.97 9.30
N ASN A 20 17.31 -3.23 8.69
CA ASN A 20 17.11 -4.27 7.68
C ASN A 20 16.87 -3.67 6.28
N THR A 21 16.99 -2.35 6.15
CA THR A 21 16.72 -1.59 4.91
C THR A 21 15.35 -1.95 4.31
N GLN A 22 14.34 -2.09 5.17
CA GLN A 22 13.01 -2.56 4.80
C GLN A 22 11.93 -1.77 5.52
N PHE A 23 10.80 -1.59 4.85
CA PHE A 23 9.57 -1.12 5.46
C PHE A 23 8.44 -2.08 5.12
N LEU A 24 7.49 -2.22 6.04
CA LEU A 24 6.31 -3.07 5.91
C LEU A 24 5.07 -2.20 5.80
N ILE A 25 4.32 -2.40 4.73
CA ILE A 25 2.98 -1.83 4.55
C ILE A 25 1.95 -2.90 4.94
N THR A 26 1.08 -2.58 5.89
CA THR A 26 -0.05 -3.43 6.29
C THR A 26 -1.35 -2.73 5.95
N ILE A 27 -2.20 -3.36 5.13
CA ILE A 27 -3.57 -2.89 4.85
C ILE A 27 -4.53 -3.85 5.57
N ARG A 28 -5.29 -3.32 6.53
CA ARG A 28 -6.25 -4.11 7.33
C ARG A 28 -7.64 -4.09 6.72
N ASN A 29 -8.45 -5.09 7.07
CA ASN A 29 -9.85 -5.21 6.65
C ASN A 29 -10.04 -5.01 5.14
N LEU A 30 -9.31 -5.80 4.34
CA LEU A 30 -9.38 -5.73 2.88
C LEU A 30 -10.80 -6.01 2.38
N THR A 31 -11.24 -5.23 1.39
CA THR A 31 -12.49 -5.47 0.66
C THR A 31 -12.20 -5.77 -0.81
N ALA A 32 -13.18 -6.26 -1.56
CA ALA A 32 -13.02 -6.52 -3.00
C ALA A 32 -12.62 -5.24 -3.78
N GLN A 33 -13.05 -4.07 -3.30
CA GLN A 33 -12.72 -2.75 -3.86
C GLN A 33 -11.25 -2.36 -3.68
N ASP A 34 -10.53 -2.99 -2.74
CA ASP A 34 -9.08 -2.80 -2.58
C ASP A 34 -8.27 -3.56 -3.66
N THR A 35 -8.91 -4.34 -4.54
CA THR A 35 -8.22 -4.98 -5.69
C THR A 35 -7.69 -3.93 -6.66
N GLY A 36 -6.42 -4.04 -7.05
CA GLY A 36 -5.82 -3.10 -7.99
C GLY A 36 -4.29 -3.12 -8.02
N MET A 37 -3.73 -2.13 -8.72
CA MET A 37 -2.28 -1.93 -8.79
C MET A 37 -1.81 -1.05 -7.63
N TYR A 38 -0.89 -1.61 -6.84
CA TYR A 38 -0.14 -0.94 -5.79
C TYR A 38 1.31 -0.75 -6.22
N TYR A 39 2.01 0.15 -5.54
CA TYR A 39 3.42 0.41 -5.79
C TYR A 39 4.17 0.42 -4.47
N CYS A 40 5.19 -0.43 -4.35
CA CYS A 40 6.19 -0.30 -3.31
C CYS A 40 7.16 0.81 -3.76
N GLY A 41 7.12 1.95 -3.11
CA GLY A 41 7.83 3.15 -3.56
C GLY A 41 8.69 3.79 -2.47
N VAL A 42 9.92 4.16 -2.82
CA VAL A 42 10.77 5.04 -2.01
C VAL A 42 10.91 6.38 -2.71
N LYS A 43 10.68 7.47 -1.98
CA LYS A 43 10.82 8.82 -2.49
C LYS A 43 12.27 9.27 -2.33
N GLY A 44 12.90 9.69 -3.42
CA GLY A 44 14.26 10.21 -3.38
C GLY A 44 14.32 11.71 -3.12
N HIS A 45 15.52 12.29 -3.13
CA HIS A 45 15.72 13.75 -2.96
C HIS A 45 15.14 14.57 -4.12
N SER A 46 14.94 13.95 -5.29
CA SER A 46 14.29 14.55 -6.45
C SER A 46 13.26 13.59 -7.04
N SER A 47 12.28 14.12 -7.79
CA SER A 47 11.27 13.29 -8.47
C SER A 47 11.88 12.26 -9.44
N PHE A 48 13.08 12.52 -9.98
CA PHE A 48 13.81 11.60 -10.85
C PHE A 48 14.48 10.44 -10.11
N SER A 49 14.57 10.51 -8.78
CA SER A 49 15.14 9.48 -7.92
C SER A 49 14.11 8.60 -7.22
N ASP A 50 12.81 8.82 -7.49
CA ASP A 50 11.74 7.94 -7.02
C ASP A 50 11.91 6.55 -7.63
N ARG A 51 11.94 5.52 -6.79
CA ARG A 51 11.91 4.13 -7.23
C ARG A 51 10.59 3.52 -6.84
N ARG A 52 9.91 2.86 -7.79
CA ARG A 52 8.61 2.22 -7.57
C ARG A 52 8.60 0.85 -8.21
N VAL A 53 8.14 -0.15 -7.47
CA VAL A 53 7.95 -1.53 -7.95
C VAL A 53 6.45 -1.83 -7.93
N PRO A 54 5.85 -2.23 -9.06
CA PRO A 54 4.42 -2.54 -9.14
C PRO A 54 4.11 -3.85 -8.42
N VAL A 55 2.96 -3.89 -7.75
CA VAL A 55 2.40 -5.06 -7.07
C VAL A 55 0.91 -5.13 -7.40
N HIS A 56 0.45 -6.24 -7.94
CA HIS A 56 -0.98 -6.45 -8.17
C HIS A 56 -1.63 -7.12 -6.97
N LEU A 57 -2.53 -6.41 -6.29
CA LEU A 57 -3.30 -6.95 -5.18
C LEU A 57 -4.64 -7.47 -5.71
N ASN A 58 -4.91 -8.75 -5.50
CA ASN A 58 -6.18 -9.39 -5.85
C ASN A 58 -6.88 -9.85 -4.57
N VAL A 59 -7.95 -9.14 -4.18
CA VAL A 59 -8.78 -9.46 -3.03
C VAL A 59 -10.06 -10.13 -3.52
N ARG A 60 -10.26 -11.37 -3.10
CA ARG A 60 -11.49 -12.11 -3.39
C ARG A 60 -12.23 -12.35 -2.10
N SER A 61 -13.53 -12.06 -2.11
CA SER A 61 -14.43 -12.54 -1.06
C SER A 61 -14.33 -14.07 -1.03
N ARG A 62 -14.24 -14.65 0.17
CA ARG A 62 -14.37 -16.09 0.29
C ARG A 62 -15.80 -16.46 -0.10
N PRO A 63 -16.01 -17.28 -1.13
CA PRO A 63 -17.33 -17.84 -1.39
C PRO A 63 -17.68 -18.76 -0.22
N PHE A 64 -18.93 -18.66 0.25
CA PHE A 64 -19.50 -19.57 1.25
C PHE A 64 -19.70 -20.97 0.65
#